data_AF-A0A1F9B269-F1
#
_entry.id   AF-A0A1F9B269-F1
#
_cell.length_a   1.000
_cell.length_b   1.000
_cell.length_c   1.000
_cell.angle_alpha   90.00
_cell.angle_beta   90.00
_cell.angle_gamma   90.00
#
_symmetry.space_group_name_H-M   'P 1'
#
loop_
_entity.id
_entity.type
_entity.pdbx_description
1 polymer ?
#
loop_
_entity_poly.entity_id
_entity_poly.type
_entity_poly.pdbx_seq_one_letter_code
_entity_poly.pdbx_strand_id
1 'polypeptide(L)'
;MLRRMILLLTLLLFSCMPAKTIQSDGSKSYNPLSALIAIHEGPLDHLNAVRRGECPMHPSCSAYGKAAYEKHGFFIGWVMTMDRLIRCGRDELKHSPSVLIDGRWKCNDPVEGNDFWWNKR
;
A
#
# COMPACT_ATOMS: atom_id res chain seq x y z
N MET A 1 -28.72 -32.32 -26.23
CA MET A 1 -29.60 -31.36 -25.52
C MET A 1 -29.01 -30.88 -24.20
N LEU A 2 -28.37 -31.76 -23.42
CA LEU A 2 -27.74 -31.43 -22.13
C LEU A 2 -26.72 -30.27 -22.16
N ARG A 3 -25.88 -30.17 -23.21
CA ARG A 3 -24.88 -29.09 -23.35
C ARG A 3 -25.49 -27.70 -23.58
N ARG A 4 -26.67 -27.62 -24.20
CA ARG A 4 -27.43 -26.36 -24.38
C ARG A 4 -28.13 -25.95 -23.08
N MET A 5 -28.58 -26.93 -22.28
CA MET A 5 -29.16 -26.65 -20.95
C MET A 5 -28.12 -26.14 -19.96
N ILE A 6 -26.89 -26.67 -19.97
CA ILE A 6 -25.81 -26.18 -19.11
C ILE A 6 -25.44 -24.73 -19.44
N LEU A 7 -25.34 -24.37 -20.73
CA LEU A 7 -25.06 -23.00 -21.17
C LEU A 7 -26.15 -22.00 -20.73
N LEU A 8 -27.43 -22.38 -20.83
CA LEU A 8 -28.55 -21.55 -20.38
C LEU A 8 -28.56 -21.40 -18.85
N LEU A 9 -28.21 -22.45 -18.10
CA LEU A 9 -28.14 -22.41 -16.64
C LEU A 9 -26.99 -21.52 -16.16
N THR A 10 -25.85 -21.52 -16.86
CA THR A 10 -24.72 -20.62 -16.54
C THR A 10 -25.02 -19.16 -16.82
N LEU A 11 -25.80 -18.84 -17.86
CA LEU A 11 -26.22 -17.47 -18.18
C LEU A 11 -27.22 -16.91 -17.15
N LEU A 12 -28.11 -17.76 -16.63
CA LEU A 12 -29.08 -17.38 -15.59
C LEU A 12 -28.40 -17.04 -14.26
N LEU A 13 -27.32 -17.74 -13.89
CA LEU A 13 -26.59 -17.52 -12.63
C LEU A 13 -25.76 -16.22 -12.59
N PHE A 14 -25.49 -15.57 -13.73
CA PHE A 14 -24.77 -14.29 -13.79
C PHE A 14 -25.69 -13.05 -13.82
N SER A 15 -27.01 -13.23 -13.86
CA SER A 15 -27.96 -12.15 -14.17
C SER A 15 -28.51 -11.36 -12.97
N CYS A 16 -28.01 -11.62 -11.74
CA CYS A 16 -28.42 -10.83 -10.57
C CYS A 16 -27.23 -10.11 -9.93
N MET A 17 -26.64 -9.14 -10.66
CA MET A 17 -25.97 -8.02 -10.01
C MET A 17 -26.93 -6.82 -10.04
N PRO A 18 -27.30 -6.25 -8.89
CA PRO A 18 -28.05 -5.01 -8.86
C PRO A 18 -27.19 -3.93 -9.52
N ALA A 19 -27.72 -3.31 -10.57
CA ALA A 19 -27.12 -2.15 -11.21
C ALA A 19 -27.12 -0.97 -10.23
N LYS A 20 -26.07 -0.85 -9.42
CA LYS A 20 -25.75 0.42 -8.76
C LYS A 20 -25.17 1.33 -9.83
N THR A 21 -25.96 2.33 -10.20
CA THR A 21 -25.57 3.52 -10.96
C THR A 21 -24.15 3.95 -10.62
N ILE A 22 -23.26 3.88 -11.62
CA ILE A 22 -21.94 4.51 -11.59
C ILE A 22 -22.20 6.02 -11.62
N GLN A 23 -22.25 6.64 -10.44
CA GLN A 23 -22.22 8.09 -10.30
C GLN A 23 -20.77 8.54 -10.33
N SER A 24 -20.47 9.39 -11.32
CA SER A 24 -19.20 10.06 -11.49
C SER A 24 -19.02 11.12 -10.40
N ASP A 25 -18.22 10.81 -9.38
CA ASP A 25 -17.56 11.82 -8.56
C ASP A 25 -16.05 11.63 -8.64
N GLY A 26 -15.36 12.75 -8.93
CA GLY A 26 -13.92 12.92 -9.20
C GLY A 26 -12.99 11.73 -8.94
N SER A 27 -12.44 11.18 -10.04
CA SER A 27 -11.26 10.32 -10.17
C SER A 27 -10.53 9.88 -8.87
N LYS A 28 -11.17 9.07 -8.02
CA LYS A 28 -10.46 8.11 -7.19
C LYS A 28 -10.63 6.75 -7.86
N SER A 29 -9.65 6.38 -8.68
CA SER A 29 -9.49 5.01 -9.15
C SER A 29 -9.54 4.11 -7.91
N TYR A 30 -10.57 3.27 -7.79
CA TYR A 30 -10.63 2.26 -6.76
C TYR A 30 -9.52 1.25 -7.04
N ASN A 31 -8.32 1.53 -6.52
CA ASN A 31 -7.20 0.62 -6.62
C ASN A 31 -7.43 -0.47 -5.57
N PRO A 32 -7.54 -1.76 -5.94
CA PRO A 32 -7.67 -2.83 -4.94
C PRO A 32 -6.51 -2.79 -3.92
N LEU A 33 -5.37 -2.24 -4.33
CA LEU A 33 -4.23 -1.95 -3.47
C LEU A 33 -4.53 -0.95 -2.34
N SER A 34 -5.26 0.13 -2.61
CA SER A 34 -5.60 1.10 -1.55
C SER A 34 -6.52 0.48 -0.50
N ALA A 35 -7.33 -0.51 -0.88
CA ALA A 35 -8.13 -1.28 0.08
C ALA A 35 -7.24 -2.13 1.00
N LEU A 36 -6.16 -2.74 0.47
CA LEU A 36 -5.19 -3.49 1.29
C LEU A 36 -4.44 -2.58 2.27
N ILE A 37 -4.01 -1.39 1.82
CA ILE A 37 -3.36 -0.41 2.68
C ILE A 37 -4.35 0.08 3.77
N ALA A 38 -5.60 0.32 3.41
CA ALA A 38 -6.64 0.75 4.36
C ALA A 38 -6.93 -0.30 5.44
N ILE A 39 -6.87 -1.60 5.10
CA ILE A 39 -7.00 -2.69 6.09
C ILE A 39 -5.86 -2.62 7.11
N HIS A 40 -4.64 -2.31 6.65
CA HIS A 40 -3.49 -2.14 7.54
C HIS A 40 -3.59 -0.89 8.41
N GLU A 41 -4.09 0.22 7.88
CA GLU A 41 -4.22 1.51 8.59
C GLU A 41 -5.40 1.57 9.57
N GLY A 42 -6.40 0.67 9.47
CA GLY A 42 -7.63 0.74 10.27
C GLY A 42 -7.99 -0.54 11.05
N PRO A 43 -8.72 -1.50 10.45
CA PRO A 43 -9.38 -2.61 11.16
C PRO A 43 -8.46 -3.58 11.92
N LEU A 44 -7.13 -3.45 11.78
CA LEU A 44 -6.13 -4.21 12.52
C LEU A 44 -5.75 -3.59 13.89
N ASP A 45 -6.52 -2.63 14.40
CA ASP A 45 -6.28 -2.02 15.73
C ASP A 45 -6.22 -3.03 16.89
N HIS A 46 -6.89 -4.17 16.77
CA HIS A 46 -6.82 -5.25 17.77
C HIS A 46 -5.42 -5.86 17.91
N LEU A 47 -4.49 -5.57 16.98
CA LEU A 47 -3.08 -5.99 17.04
C LEU A 47 -2.18 -4.99 17.77
N ASN A 48 -2.72 -3.89 18.31
CA ASN A 48 -1.93 -2.89 19.04
C ASN A 48 -1.16 -3.50 20.24
N ALA A 49 -1.70 -4.54 20.87
CA ALA A 49 -1.00 -5.26 21.95
C ALA A 49 0.31 -5.95 21.50
N VAL A 50 0.44 -6.26 20.21
CA VAL A 50 1.62 -6.94 19.62
C VAL A 50 2.54 -5.94 18.92
N ARG A 51 2.09 -4.70 18.66
CA ARG A 51 2.92 -3.63 18.08
C ARG A 51 3.93 -3.11 19.10
N ARG A 52 5.06 -3.80 19.21
CA ARG A 52 6.19 -3.39 20.06
C ARG A 52 7.00 -2.29 19.37
N GLY A 53 6.62 -1.05 19.63
CA GLY A 53 7.40 0.14 19.31
C GLY A 53 6.95 0.88 18.04
N GLU A 54 7.37 2.14 17.96
CA GLU A 54 7.16 2.98 16.79
C GLU A 54 8.28 2.74 15.77
N CYS A 55 7.95 2.94 14.48
CA CYS A 55 8.94 2.90 13.42
C CYS A 55 10.01 3.98 13.68
N PRO A 56 11.31 3.62 13.71
CA PRO A 56 12.39 4.57 13.96
C PRO A 56 12.70 5.45 12.73
N MET A 57 12.00 5.26 11.61
CA MET A 57 12.21 6.00 10.39
C MET A 57 11.14 7.08 10.17
N HIS A 58 11.50 8.10 9.40
CA HIS A 58 10.60 9.15 8.92
C HIS A 58 10.70 9.27 7.38
N PRO A 59 9.59 9.18 6.62
CA PRO A 59 8.27 8.73 7.07
C PRO A 59 8.30 7.28 7.56
N SER A 60 7.24 6.86 8.28
CA SER A 60 7.10 5.46 8.74
C SER A 60 7.07 4.50 7.54
N CYS A 61 7.38 3.21 7.75
CA CYS A 61 7.37 2.22 6.66
C CYS A 61 6.02 2.13 5.92
N SER A 62 4.89 2.25 6.64
CA SER A 62 3.56 2.26 6.03
C SER A 62 3.33 3.52 5.19
N ALA A 63 3.70 4.70 5.72
CA ALA A 63 3.58 5.97 5.00
C ALA A 63 4.52 6.03 3.78
N TYR A 64 5.74 5.50 3.91
CA TYR A 64 6.68 5.33 2.79
C TYR A 64 6.06 4.44 1.71
N GLY A 65 5.51 3.28 2.09
CA GLY A 65 4.90 2.37 1.12
C GLY A 65 3.74 3.01 0.38
N LYS A 66 2.85 3.71 1.11
CA LYS A 66 1.77 4.49 0.52
C LYS A 66 2.27 5.50 -0.51
N ALA A 67 3.26 6.33 -0.14
CA ALA A 67 3.86 7.29 -1.05
C ALA A 67 4.52 6.63 -2.27
N ALA A 68 5.20 5.49 -2.09
CA ALA A 68 5.83 4.74 -3.17
C ALA A 68 4.79 4.15 -4.14
N TYR A 69 3.67 3.63 -3.64
CA TYR A 69 2.56 3.16 -4.47
C TYR A 69 1.86 4.29 -5.23
N GLU A 70 1.64 5.42 -4.58
CA GLU A 70 1.04 6.61 -5.20
C GLU A 70 1.94 7.16 -6.32
N LYS A 71 3.27 7.17 -6.10
CA LYS A 71 4.24 7.73 -7.04
C LYS A 71 4.62 6.81 -8.20
N HIS A 72 4.85 5.52 -7.92
CA HIS A 72 5.43 4.58 -8.90
C HIS A 72 4.49 3.43 -9.31
N GLY A 73 3.27 3.37 -8.77
CA GLY A 73 2.31 2.31 -9.03
C GLY A 73 2.60 1.03 -8.24
N PHE A 74 1.75 0.01 -8.43
CA PHE A 74 1.76 -1.19 -7.59
C PHE A 74 3.10 -1.93 -7.58
N PHE A 75 3.65 -2.29 -8.74
CA PHE A 75 4.82 -3.15 -8.81
C PHE A 75 6.08 -2.47 -8.27
N ILE A 76 6.34 -1.23 -8.68
CA ILE A 76 7.54 -0.51 -8.24
C ILE A 76 7.38 -0.03 -6.80
N GLY A 77 6.20 0.47 -6.44
CA GLY A 77 5.87 0.78 -5.04
C GLY A 77 6.05 -0.43 -4.13
N TRP A 78 5.68 -1.64 -4.59
CA TRP A 78 5.87 -2.89 -3.85
C TRP A 78 7.35 -3.18 -3.64
N VAL A 79 8.15 -3.16 -4.72
CA VAL A 79 9.61 -3.40 -4.65
C VAL A 79 10.26 -2.40 -3.68
N MET A 80 9.94 -1.12 -3.80
CA MET A 80 10.48 -0.07 -2.92
C MET A 80 10.03 -0.24 -1.47
N THR A 81 8.78 -0.67 -1.24
CA THR A 81 8.26 -0.96 0.11
C THR A 81 8.99 -2.14 0.74
N MET A 82 9.23 -3.22 -0.02
CA MET A 82 9.96 -4.38 0.48
C MET A 82 11.42 -4.04 0.78
N ASP A 83 12.10 -3.30 -0.09
CA ASP A 83 13.45 -2.79 0.17
C ASP A 83 13.51 -1.97 1.47
N ARG A 84 12.56 -1.04 1.63
CA ARG A 84 12.39 -0.24 2.84
C ARG A 84 12.23 -1.08 4.09
N LEU A 85 11.42 -2.14 4.06
CA LEU A 85 11.22 -3.03 5.20
C LEU A 85 12.50 -3.80 5.57
N ILE A 86 13.32 -4.17 4.59
CA ILE A 86 14.58 -4.88 4.82
C ILE A 86 15.62 -3.96 5.50
N ARG A 87 15.66 -2.68 5.14
CA ARG A 87 16.58 -1.68 5.71
C ARG A 87 16.10 -1.10 7.04
N CYS A 88 14.79 -1.09 7.29
CA CYS A 88 14.20 -0.52 8.50
C CYS A 88 14.77 -1.18 9.77
N GLY A 89 15.27 -0.37 10.70
CA GLY A 89 15.72 -0.83 12.01
C GLY A 89 17.11 -1.47 12.05
N ARG A 90 17.86 -1.44 10.94
CA ARG A 90 19.23 -1.98 10.85
C ARG A 90 20.27 -0.85 10.82
N ASP A 91 21.32 -1.03 10.04
CA ASP A 91 22.48 -0.14 9.96
C ASP A 91 22.11 1.25 9.47
N GLU A 92 21.01 1.37 8.73
CA GLU A 92 20.46 2.64 8.25
C GLU A 92 20.29 3.66 9.40
N LEU A 93 19.90 3.20 10.59
CA LEU A 93 19.74 4.06 11.77
C LEU A 93 21.03 4.75 12.23
N LYS A 94 22.20 4.20 11.86
CA LYS A 94 23.51 4.74 12.23
C LYS A 94 24.13 5.59 11.13
N HIS A 95 23.76 5.35 9.88
CA HIS A 95 24.42 5.97 8.72
C HIS A 95 23.60 7.08 8.08
N SER A 96 22.27 7.01 8.15
CA SER A 96 21.41 7.96 7.47
C SER A 96 21.06 9.17 8.34
N PRO A 97 20.77 10.33 7.71
CA PRO A 97 20.53 11.57 8.42
C PRO A 97 19.32 11.44 9.35
N SER A 98 19.45 11.93 10.57
CA SER A 98 18.36 11.92 11.54
C SER A 98 17.64 13.27 11.59
N VAL A 99 16.33 13.22 11.80
CA VAL A 99 15.45 14.37 11.95
C VAL A 99 14.69 14.27 13.26
N LEU A 100 14.46 15.42 13.92
CA LEU A 100 13.69 15.50 15.15
C LEU A 100 12.21 15.67 14.80
N ILE A 101 11.40 14.64 15.05
CA ILE A 101 9.96 14.62 14.79
C ILE A 101 9.25 14.24 16.09
N ASP A 102 8.32 15.09 16.54
CA ASP A 102 7.56 14.89 17.79
C ASP A 102 8.46 14.64 19.03
N GLY A 103 9.59 15.34 19.10
CA GLY A 103 10.56 15.19 20.19
C GLY A 103 11.37 13.89 20.16
N ARG A 104 11.27 13.10 19.09
CA ARG A 104 12.05 11.86 18.89
C ARG A 104 12.94 11.97 17.65
N TRP A 105 14.16 11.47 17.76
CA TRP A 105 15.05 11.32 16.62
C TRP A 105 14.59 10.15 15.76
N LYS A 106 14.36 10.43 14.47
CA LYS A 106 14.00 9.43 13.46
C LYS A 106 14.96 9.50 12.29
N CYS A 107 15.25 8.37 11.68
CA CYS A 107 16.07 8.31 10.47
C CYS A 107 15.26 8.80 9.27
N ASN A 108 15.70 9.88 8.63
CA ASN A 108 15.04 10.48 7.47
C ASN A 108 15.37 9.67 6.22
N ASP A 109 14.37 9.06 5.61
CA ASP A 109 14.53 8.25 4.41
C ASP A 109 13.26 8.30 3.55
N PRO A 110 13.07 9.39 2.79
CA PRO A 110 11.91 9.62 1.93
C PRO A 110 11.99 8.84 0.61
N VAL A 111 10.85 8.71 -0.08
CA VAL A 111 10.77 7.99 -1.38
C VAL A 111 11.69 8.62 -2.43
N GLU A 112 11.75 9.95 -2.44
CA GLU A 112 12.61 10.77 -3.32
C GLU A 112 14.10 10.45 -3.17
N GLY A 113 14.52 9.98 -1.99
CA GLY A 113 15.90 9.56 -1.75
C GLY A 113 16.24 8.19 -2.33
N ASN A 114 15.23 7.40 -2.68
CA ASN A 114 15.36 5.97 -3.01
C ASN A 114 14.86 5.61 -4.42
N ASP A 115 14.27 6.55 -5.16
CA ASP A 115 13.73 6.33 -6.50
C ASP A 115 14.73 6.61 -7.65
N PHE A 116 15.97 6.96 -7.30
CA PHE A 116 17.04 7.34 -8.23
C PHE A 116 17.36 6.29 -9.30
N TRP A 117 17.09 5.01 -9.05
CA TRP A 117 17.35 3.91 -10.01
C TRP A 117 16.19 3.72 -10.99
N TRP A 118 14.99 4.18 -10.64
CA TRP A 118 13.79 4.06 -11.46
C TRP A 118 13.54 5.29 -12.33
N ASN A 119 13.84 6.49 -11.82
CA ASN A 119 13.62 7.76 -12.52
C ASN A 119 14.73 8.14 -13.52
N LYS A 120 15.76 7.31 -13.73
CA LYS A 120 16.87 7.54 -14.67
C LYS A 120 16.50 7.25 -16.14
N ARG A 121 15.34 7.70 -16.61
CA ARG A 121 14.97 7.66 -18.03
C ARG A 121 15.04 9.03 -18.67
#